data_AF-A0A8J2FXD8-F1
#
_entry.id   AF-A0A8J2FXD8-F1
#
_cell.length_a   1.000
_cell.length_b   1.000
_cell.length_c   1.000
_cell.angle_alpha   90.00
_cell.angle_beta   90.00
_cell.angle_gamma   90.00
#
_symmetry.space_group_name_H-M   'P 1'
#
loop_
_entity.id
_entity.type
_entity.pdbx_description
1 polymer ?
#
loop_
_entity_poly.entity_id
_entity_poly.type
_entity_poly.pdbx_seq_one_letter_code
_entity_poly.pdbx_strand_id
1 'polypeptide(L)'
;MATSVTDQDGGKTTFQYGDPRDTLRTETDYPNNVAMKIGYDSSDRIKDTTVTGPNSPTPLVHYTYCYKDNGCSGADTALLQQQSDKVANLTTNYTYSKVSRLQGATTTNSSGATTDTYHYNYDPVGNIISKLVGSSTTDYAYNEDNELYCSYPDSTSGCGASSATSYGYDGAGGLTSINAPGTSSDYSFAYDAKQQTTSITPPGSSQVSLSYQDANQVRLITEGSLRYGYNLLGQSSVAPNSGTANTTTFARDNMGTLVEERVAQSGSSAVHYYYLFDSLGSVIGLTNDSGNLVGGTTYRYEPYGKMTEDPTQGTSVSNPWGFAAGLNDSQTGFYKFGDRFYNPDAMRWTQMDPVGGHLSNPMTLHRYLYAQDLPNVITDPNGRDTTYCFLTPENYASCQESQTLAQIEAEPFNWEQLEEGVLGCIGGGLVGAEYGEYVPIAGEATPLAGALAGCLVGGTSEAITGVNILDPTSP
;
A
#
# COMPACT_ATOMS: atom_id res chain seq x y z
N MET A 1 9.29 -14.05 15.29
CA MET A 1 8.57 -12.79 15.04
C MET A 1 8.55 -11.93 16.30
N ALA A 2 8.45 -10.61 16.16
CA ALA A 2 8.35 -9.74 17.33
C ALA A 2 7.01 -9.98 18.04
N THR A 3 7.02 -10.05 19.36
CA THR A 3 5.81 -10.19 20.18
C THR A 3 5.30 -8.85 20.69
N SER A 4 6.06 -7.77 20.48
CA SER A 4 5.68 -6.41 20.86
C SER A 4 6.55 -5.35 20.21
N VAL A 5 6.01 -4.15 20.12
CA VAL A 5 6.74 -2.89 19.86
C VAL A 5 6.50 -1.97 21.05
N THR A 6 7.53 -1.23 21.45
CA THR A 6 7.41 -0.18 22.46
C THR A 6 7.69 1.16 21.80
N ASP A 7 6.77 2.09 21.94
CA ASP A 7 6.89 3.44 21.41
C ASP A 7 7.87 4.29 22.25
N GLN A 8 8.13 5.52 21.77
CA GLN A 8 9.10 6.41 22.40
C GLN A 8 8.67 6.93 23.78
N ASP A 9 7.39 6.88 24.11
CA ASP A 9 6.83 7.30 25.40
C ASP A 9 6.59 6.08 26.34
N GLY A 10 6.94 4.86 25.88
CA GLY A 10 6.87 3.63 26.66
C GLY A 10 5.56 2.86 26.51
N GLY A 11 4.64 3.29 25.65
CA GLY A 11 3.45 2.52 25.30
C GLY A 11 3.84 1.24 24.58
N LYS A 12 3.27 0.12 25.01
CA LYS A 12 3.59 -1.21 24.47
C LYS A 12 2.43 -1.77 23.68
N THR A 13 2.62 -1.94 22.37
CA THR A 13 1.74 -2.74 21.52
C THR A 13 2.20 -4.18 21.55
N THR A 14 1.31 -5.14 21.81
CA THR A 14 1.64 -6.57 21.81
C THR A 14 0.96 -7.30 20.67
N PHE A 15 1.60 -8.37 20.18
CA PHE A 15 1.12 -9.19 19.08
C PHE A 15 0.95 -10.63 19.53
N GLN A 16 -0.16 -11.23 19.12
CA GLN A 16 -0.40 -12.66 19.27
C GLN A 16 -0.46 -13.31 17.88
N TYR A 17 0.01 -14.55 17.81
CA TYR A 17 0.08 -15.33 16.59
C TYR A 17 -0.66 -16.65 16.80
N GLY A 18 -1.28 -17.18 15.75
CA GLY A 18 -2.13 -18.36 15.86
C GLY A 18 -2.09 -19.24 14.63
N ASP A 19 -1.30 -20.29 14.69
CA ASP A 19 -1.28 -21.53 13.89
C ASP A 19 -0.11 -22.38 14.46
N PRO A 20 -0.09 -23.72 14.44
CA PRO A 20 1.11 -24.53 14.76
C PRO A 20 2.45 -24.09 14.13
N ARG A 21 2.45 -23.23 13.11
CA ARG A 21 3.64 -22.63 12.49
C ARG A 21 4.04 -21.28 13.10
N ASP A 22 3.20 -20.69 13.97
CA ASP A 22 3.36 -19.39 14.62
C ASP A 22 3.61 -18.22 13.65
N THR A 23 3.11 -18.28 12.41
CA THR A 23 3.42 -17.29 11.34
C THR A 23 2.38 -16.20 11.10
N LEU A 24 1.13 -16.39 11.53
CA LEU A 24 0.02 -15.48 11.22
C LEU A 24 -0.42 -14.70 12.46
N ARG A 25 -0.44 -13.37 12.37
CA ARG A 25 -0.86 -12.50 13.47
C ARG A 25 -2.37 -12.61 13.67
N THR A 26 -2.81 -13.01 14.86
CA THR A 26 -4.23 -13.14 15.21
C THR A 26 -4.74 -11.99 16.06
N GLU A 27 -3.86 -11.26 16.75
CA GLU A 27 -4.26 -10.13 17.60
C GLU A 27 -3.15 -9.07 17.68
N THR A 28 -3.56 -7.80 17.68
CA THR A 28 -2.78 -6.63 18.07
C THR A 28 -3.48 -5.95 19.23
N ASP A 29 -2.82 -5.89 20.38
CA ASP A 29 -3.29 -5.16 21.55
C ASP A 29 -2.54 -3.84 21.64
N TYR A 30 -3.27 -2.72 21.57
CA TYR A 30 -2.70 -1.37 21.61
C TYR A 30 -2.63 -0.84 23.06
N PRO A 31 -1.70 0.10 23.35
CA PRO A 31 -1.56 0.71 24.67
C PRO A 31 -2.83 1.39 25.21
N ASN A 32 -3.71 1.85 24.33
CA ASN A 32 -5.00 2.45 24.68
C ASN A 32 -6.10 1.42 25.06
N ASN A 33 -5.76 0.13 25.20
CA ASN A 33 -6.67 -0.99 25.46
C ASN A 33 -7.68 -1.29 24.34
N VAL A 34 -7.39 -0.86 23.12
CA VAL A 34 -8.05 -1.36 21.91
C VAL A 34 -7.37 -2.66 21.48
N ALA A 35 -8.16 -3.62 21.03
CA ALA A 35 -7.65 -4.86 20.45
C ALA A 35 -8.18 -5.02 19.02
N MET A 36 -7.27 -5.30 18.07
CA MET A 36 -7.59 -5.67 16.69
C MET A 36 -7.31 -7.14 16.49
N LYS A 37 -8.36 -7.93 16.21
CA LYS A 37 -8.32 -9.37 16.00
C LYS A 37 -8.48 -9.70 14.54
N ILE A 38 -7.72 -10.69 14.09
CA ILE A 38 -7.73 -11.18 12.71
C ILE A 38 -8.01 -12.67 12.73
N GLY A 39 -9.06 -13.08 12.03
CA GLY A 39 -9.39 -14.47 11.78
C GLY A 39 -8.94 -14.92 10.40
N TYR A 40 -8.54 -16.18 10.30
CA TYR A 40 -8.10 -16.80 9.04
C TYR A 40 -9.00 -17.95 8.62
N ASP A 41 -9.15 -18.16 7.31
CA ASP A 41 -9.77 -19.35 6.73
C ASP A 41 -8.77 -20.53 6.62
N SER A 42 -9.22 -21.65 6.05
CA SER A 42 -8.38 -22.86 5.90
C SER A 42 -7.24 -22.74 4.89
N SER A 43 -7.26 -21.66 4.09
CA SER A 43 -6.25 -21.33 3.10
C SER A 43 -5.36 -20.18 3.62
N ASP A 44 -5.32 -19.98 4.94
CA ASP A 44 -4.58 -18.94 5.65
C ASP A 44 -4.96 -17.50 5.27
N ARG A 45 -6.11 -17.26 4.62
CA ARG A 45 -6.52 -15.91 4.23
C ARG A 45 -7.33 -15.21 5.31
N ILE A 46 -7.18 -13.89 5.44
CA ILE A 46 -7.97 -13.07 6.37
C ILE A 46 -9.45 -13.23 6.02
N LYS A 47 -10.23 -13.82 6.92
CA LYS A 47 -11.69 -13.99 6.78
C LYS A 47 -12.48 -12.98 7.60
N ASP A 48 -11.88 -12.43 8.65
CA ASP A 48 -12.49 -11.39 9.47
C ASP A 48 -11.45 -10.54 10.17
N THR A 49 -11.80 -9.26 10.36
CA THR A 49 -11.06 -8.30 11.17
C THR A 49 -12.04 -7.64 12.12
N THR A 50 -11.81 -7.77 13.42
CA THR A 50 -12.67 -7.22 14.47
C THR A 50 -11.86 -6.32 15.40
N VAL A 51 -12.33 -5.10 15.64
CA VAL A 51 -11.71 -4.15 16.57
C VAL A 51 -12.65 -3.86 17.71
N THR A 52 -12.19 -4.08 18.95
CA THR A 52 -12.96 -3.78 20.17
C THR A 52 -12.27 -2.71 20.99
N GLY A 53 -13.06 -1.76 21.51
CA GLY A 53 -12.57 -0.72 22.40
C GLY A 53 -12.35 -1.20 23.84
N PRO A 54 -11.86 -0.31 24.72
CA PRO A 54 -11.57 -0.64 26.11
C PRO A 54 -12.80 -1.16 26.85
N ASN A 55 -12.71 -2.37 27.40
CA ASN A 55 -13.75 -2.98 28.24
C ASN A 55 -15.13 -3.13 27.58
N SER A 56 -15.22 -3.11 26.24
CA SER A 56 -16.48 -3.25 25.50
C SER A 56 -16.41 -4.42 24.52
N PRO A 57 -17.35 -5.38 24.58
CA PRO A 57 -17.45 -6.43 23.58
C PRO A 57 -18.07 -5.94 22.26
N THR A 58 -18.65 -4.73 22.23
CA THR A 58 -19.22 -4.15 21.02
C THR A 58 -18.11 -3.71 20.08
N PRO A 59 -18.03 -4.23 18.85
CA PRO A 59 -16.99 -3.84 17.91
C PRO A 59 -17.10 -2.38 17.50
N LEU A 60 -15.96 -1.69 17.46
CA LEU A 60 -15.79 -0.40 16.79
C LEU A 60 -15.72 -0.58 15.27
N VAL A 61 -15.11 -1.70 14.84
CA VAL A 61 -14.96 -2.11 13.44
C VAL A 61 -15.14 -3.62 13.37
N HIS A 62 -15.85 -4.11 12.36
CA HIS A 62 -15.95 -5.54 12.09
C HIS A 62 -16.15 -5.78 10.60
N TYR A 63 -15.08 -6.20 9.93
CA TYR A 63 -15.12 -6.61 8.53
C TYR A 63 -15.09 -8.13 8.40
N THR A 64 -15.85 -8.68 7.45
CA THR A 64 -15.76 -10.09 7.05
C THR A 64 -15.47 -10.19 5.56
N TYR A 65 -14.65 -11.17 5.19
CA TYR A 65 -14.16 -11.39 3.85
C TYR A 65 -14.48 -12.81 3.40
N CYS A 66 -14.82 -12.95 2.13
CA CYS A 66 -15.21 -14.23 1.57
C CYS A 66 -14.63 -14.39 0.17
N TYR A 67 -14.00 -15.55 -0.04
CA TYR A 67 -13.31 -15.89 -1.28
C TYR A 67 -14.02 -16.99 -2.08
N LYS A 68 -15.19 -17.45 -1.60
CA LYS A 68 -15.98 -18.48 -2.26
C LYS A 68 -16.94 -17.88 -3.28
N ASP A 69 -17.01 -18.48 -4.46
CA ASP A 69 -17.93 -18.06 -5.50
C ASP A 69 -19.40 -18.29 -5.12
N ASN A 70 -20.32 -17.92 -6.03
CA ASN A 70 -21.77 -18.09 -5.85
C ASN A 70 -22.28 -17.49 -4.53
N GLY A 71 -21.87 -16.26 -4.21
CA GLY A 71 -22.29 -15.57 -2.99
C GLY A 71 -21.86 -16.28 -1.72
N CYS A 72 -20.57 -16.65 -1.64
CA CYS A 72 -19.96 -17.30 -0.48
C CYS A 72 -20.41 -18.73 -0.19
N SER A 73 -21.03 -19.40 -1.16
CA SER A 73 -21.60 -20.74 -0.98
C SER A 73 -20.99 -21.81 -1.88
N GLY A 74 -20.22 -21.43 -2.89
CA GLY A 74 -19.64 -22.37 -3.84
C GLY A 74 -18.16 -22.66 -3.60
N ALA A 75 -17.41 -22.77 -4.69
CA ALA A 75 -16.02 -23.20 -4.69
C ALA A 75 -15.10 -22.10 -4.14
N ASP A 76 -14.03 -22.53 -3.47
CA ASP A 76 -12.99 -21.61 -3.03
C ASP A 76 -12.23 -21.04 -4.24
N THR A 77 -12.01 -19.73 -4.25
CA THR A 77 -11.31 -19.02 -5.33
C THR A 77 -10.16 -18.21 -4.76
N ALA A 78 -9.21 -17.79 -5.58
CA ALA A 78 -8.21 -16.82 -5.11
C ALA A 78 -8.82 -15.42 -4.93
N LEU A 79 -9.94 -15.06 -5.55
CA LEU A 79 -10.40 -13.68 -5.57
C LEU A 79 -11.32 -13.35 -4.39
N LEU A 80 -11.26 -12.14 -3.86
CA LEU A 80 -12.21 -11.65 -2.84
C LEU A 80 -13.59 -11.47 -3.48
N GLN A 81 -14.52 -12.36 -3.22
CA GLN A 81 -15.86 -12.35 -3.80
C GLN A 81 -16.81 -11.40 -3.07
N GLN A 82 -16.64 -11.27 -1.75
CA GLN A 82 -17.49 -10.42 -0.92
C GLN A 82 -16.73 -9.86 0.28
N GLN A 83 -17.04 -8.61 0.63
CA GLN A 83 -16.67 -7.95 1.87
C GLN A 83 -17.92 -7.44 2.58
N SER A 84 -18.02 -7.56 3.89
CA SER A 84 -19.06 -6.91 4.69
C SER A 84 -18.47 -6.06 5.80
N ASP A 85 -18.95 -4.83 5.94
CA ASP A 85 -18.83 -4.03 7.15
C ASP A 85 -20.04 -4.33 8.05
N LYS A 86 -19.83 -5.11 9.11
CA LYS A 86 -20.90 -5.55 10.01
C LYS A 86 -21.36 -4.44 10.95
N VAL A 87 -20.54 -3.41 11.20
CA VAL A 87 -20.93 -2.27 12.04
C VAL A 87 -21.85 -1.34 11.24
N ALA A 88 -21.48 -1.02 10.00
CA ALA A 88 -22.30 -0.20 9.11
C ALA A 88 -23.45 -0.96 8.43
N ASN A 89 -23.48 -2.29 8.53
CA ASN A 89 -24.42 -3.17 7.83
C ASN A 89 -24.36 -3.01 6.30
N LEU A 90 -23.15 -2.91 5.76
CA LEU A 90 -22.90 -2.82 4.33
C LEU A 90 -22.24 -4.11 3.83
N THR A 91 -22.62 -4.57 2.64
CA THR A 91 -22.01 -5.73 1.98
C THR A 91 -21.70 -5.40 0.54
N THR A 92 -20.43 -5.49 0.16
CA THR A 92 -19.91 -5.29 -1.19
C THR A 92 -19.64 -6.64 -1.84
N ASN A 93 -20.26 -6.89 -2.99
CA ASN A 93 -19.98 -8.06 -3.83
C ASN A 93 -19.12 -7.64 -5.01
N TYR A 94 -18.08 -8.42 -5.30
CA TYR A 94 -17.16 -8.16 -6.41
C TYR A 94 -17.44 -9.11 -7.57
N THR A 95 -17.20 -8.61 -8.78
CA THR A 95 -17.30 -9.40 -10.01
C THR A 95 -16.04 -9.23 -10.84
N TYR A 96 -15.66 -10.29 -11.55
CA TYR A 96 -14.37 -10.39 -12.23
C TYR A 96 -14.54 -10.83 -13.68
N SER A 97 -13.58 -10.48 -14.52
CA SER A 97 -13.48 -11.00 -15.89
C SER A 97 -12.97 -12.44 -15.90
N LYS A 98 -13.07 -13.09 -17.07
CA LYS A 98 -12.54 -14.44 -17.28
C LYS A 98 -11.02 -14.53 -17.13
N VAL A 99 -10.33 -13.39 -17.19
CA VAL A 99 -8.89 -13.26 -16.98
C VAL A 99 -8.57 -12.63 -15.62
N SER A 100 -9.50 -12.72 -14.67
CA SER A 100 -9.31 -12.29 -13.28
C SER A 100 -8.99 -10.79 -13.11
N ARG A 101 -9.61 -9.92 -13.90
CA ARG A 101 -9.60 -8.46 -13.66
C ARG A 101 -10.89 -8.02 -12.98
N LEU A 102 -10.83 -7.06 -12.06
CA LEU A 102 -12.02 -6.55 -11.37
C LEU A 102 -12.98 -5.86 -12.35
N GLN A 103 -14.15 -6.44 -12.61
CA GLN A 103 -15.16 -5.82 -13.50
C GLN A 103 -16.16 -4.95 -12.76
N GLY A 104 -16.42 -5.21 -11.48
CA GLY A 104 -17.37 -4.40 -10.75
C GLY A 104 -17.47 -4.72 -9.27
N ALA A 105 -18.05 -3.79 -8.54
CA ALA A 105 -18.33 -3.89 -7.11
C ALA A 105 -19.70 -3.28 -6.81
N THR A 106 -20.55 -3.99 -6.09
CA THR A 106 -21.89 -3.48 -5.71
C THR A 106 -22.07 -3.62 -4.21
N THR A 107 -22.29 -2.49 -3.54
CA THR A 107 -22.55 -2.40 -2.10
C THR A 107 -24.04 -2.30 -1.82
N THR A 108 -24.54 -3.12 -0.91
CA THR A 108 -25.93 -3.07 -0.42
C THR A 108 -25.98 -2.90 1.08
N ASN A 109 -27.01 -2.21 1.57
CA ASN A 109 -27.30 -2.09 3.00
C ASN A 109 -28.14 -3.26 3.53
N SER A 110 -28.53 -3.21 4.80
CA SER A 110 -29.35 -4.23 5.48
C SER A 110 -30.75 -4.45 4.88
N SER A 111 -31.32 -3.50 4.14
CA SER A 111 -32.59 -3.68 3.44
C SER A 111 -32.42 -4.30 2.05
N GLY A 112 -31.17 -4.55 1.62
CA GLY A 112 -30.83 -5.03 0.28
C GLY A 112 -30.81 -3.92 -0.77
N ALA A 113 -30.93 -2.65 -0.38
CA ALA A 113 -30.84 -1.53 -1.31
C ALA A 113 -29.37 -1.27 -1.67
N THR A 114 -29.08 -1.10 -2.97
CA THR A 114 -27.77 -0.69 -3.45
C THR A 114 -27.45 0.73 -2.96
N THR A 115 -26.32 0.87 -2.26
CA THR A 115 -25.78 2.17 -1.85
C THR A 115 -24.75 2.68 -2.84
N ASP A 116 -23.92 1.77 -3.36
CA ASP A 116 -22.82 2.08 -4.26
C ASP A 116 -22.69 0.99 -5.32
N THR A 117 -22.34 1.39 -6.55
CA THR A 117 -22.05 0.43 -7.61
C THR A 117 -20.96 0.97 -8.52
N TYR A 118 -20.04 0.09 -8.88
CA TYR A 118 -18.87 0.37 -9.72
C TYR A 118 -18.81 -0.65 -10.85
N HIS A 119 -18.50 -0.20 -12.07
CA HIS A 119 -18.23 -1.09 -13.20
C HIS A 119 -17.04 -0.57 -14.01
N TYR A 120 -16.16 -1.48 -14.42
CA TYR A 120 -14.93 -1.17 -15.14
C TYR A 120 -14.89 -1.94 -16.46
N ASN A 121 -14.70 -1.23 -17.57
CA ASN A 121 -14.45 -1.83 -18.87
C ASN A 121 -12.99 -1.65 -19.24
N TYR A 122 -12.42 -2.68 -19.88
CA TYR A 122 -11.02 -2.74 -20.22
C TYR A 122 -10.83 -2.86 -21.73
N ASP A 123 -9.73 -2.29 -22.24
CA ASP A 123 -9.21 -2.66 -23.53
C ASP A 123 -8.44 -4.01 -23.47
N PRO A 124 -7.97 -4.57 -24.60
CA PRO A 124 -7.24 -5.84 -24.61
C PRO A 124 -5.93 -5.82 -23.83
N VAL A 125 -5.28 -4.67 -23.65
CA VAL A 125 -3.97 -4.56 -22.99
C VAL A 125 -4.08 -4.28 -21.49
N GLY A 126 -5.26 -3.85 -21.00
CA GLY A 126 -5.51 -3.63 -19.57
C GLY A 126 -5.87 -2.20 -19.18
N ASN A 127 -5.95 -1.26 -20.12
CA ASN A 127 -6.39 0.07 -19.75
C ASN A 127 -7.89 0.06 -19.42
N ILE A 128 -8.26 0.71 -18.31
CA ILE A 128 -9.66 0.97 -17.96
C ILE A 128 -10.18 2.05 -18.91
N ILE A 129 -10.96 1.65 -19.91
CA ILE A 129 -11.54 2.58 -20.91
C ILE A 129 -12.85 3.21 -20.45
N SER A 130 -13.49 2.66 -19.41
CA SER A 130 -14.73 3.19 -18.85
C SER A 130 -14.89 2.80 -17.39
N LYS A 131 -15.34 3.74 -16.58
CA LYS A 131 -15.72 3.57 -15.17
C LYS A 131 -17.15 4.08 -14.99
N LEU A 132 -18.02 3.24 -14.44
CA LEU A 132 -19.33 3.63 -13.92
C LEU A 132 -19.24 3.79 -12.40
N VAL A 133 -19.80 4.87 -11.86
CA VAL A 133 -20.05 5.07 -10.43
C VAL A 133 -21.52 5.45 -10.24
N GLY A 134 -22.30 4.59 -9.61
CA GLY A 134 -23.75 4.76 -9.56
C GLY A 134 -24.35 4.70 -10.97
N SER A 135 -24.83 5.85 -11.45
CA SER A 135 -25.31 6.04 -12.82
C SER A 135 -24.38 6.89 -13.70
N SER A 136 -23.30 7.43 -13.12
CA SER A 136 -22.38 8.35 -13.79
C SER A 136 -21.24 7.58 -14.43
N THR A 137 -21.03 7.78 -15.73
CA THR A 137 -19.90 7.18 -16.45
C THR A 137 -18.75 8.17 -16.53
N THR A 138 -17.54 7.64 -16.66
CA THR A 138 -16.35 8.37 -17.08
C THR A 138 -15.58 7.44 -18.00
N ASP A 139 -15.32 7.90 -19.21
CA ASP A 139 -14.55 7.18 -20.22
C ASP A 139 -13.14 7.76 -20.30
N TYR A 140 -12.20 6.92 -20.71
CA TYR A 140 -10.77 7.19 -20.68
C TYR A 140 -10.15 6.83 -22.03
N ALA A 141 -9.24 7.67 -22.50
CA ALA A 141 -8.54 7.48 -23.77
C ALA A 141 -7.02 7.46 -23.56
N TYR A 142 -6.37 6.54 -24.27
CA TYR A 142 -4.96 6.20 -24.12
C TYR A 142 -4.23 6.33 -25.45
N ASN A 143 -2.96 6.68 -25.40
CA ASN A 143 -2.08 6.64 -26.58
C ASN A 143 -1.45 5.24 -26.74
N GLU A 144 -0.55 5.11 -27.72
CA GLU A 144 0.12 3.83 -28.03
C GLU A 144 1.05 3.33 -26.90
N ASP A 145 1.50 4.24 -26.02
CA ASP A 145 2.35 3.94 -24.87
C ASP A 145 1.53 3.64 -23.59
N ASN A 146 0.19 3.55 -23.71
CA ASN A 146 -0.76 3.36 -22.61
C ASN A 146 -0.82 4.54 -21.62
N GLU A 147 -0.40 5.72 -22.03
CA GLU A 147 -0.54 6.95 -21.24
C GLU A 147 -1.98 7.45 -21.34
N LEU A 148 -2.62 7.68 -20.19
CA LEU A 148 -3.96 8.28 -20.15
C LEU A 148 -3.83 9.73 -20.58
N TYR A 149 -4.23 10.11 -21.78
CA TYR A 149 -4.13 11.51 -22.23
C TYR A 149 -5.43 12.30 -22.01
N CYS A 150 -6.54 11.61 -21.71
CA CYS A 150 -7.86 12.23 -21.70
C CYS A 150 -8.91 11.40 -20.95
N SER A 151 -9.78 12.06 -20.17
CA SER A 151 -10.99 11.47 -19.58
C SER A 151 -12.21 12.39 -19.73
N TYR A 152 -13.40 11.82 -19.91
CA TYR A 152 -14.62 12.59 -20.22
C TYR A 152 -15.90 11.83 -19.78
N PRO A 153 -17.05 12.51 -19.60
CA PRO A 153 -18.22 11.91 -18.94
C PRO A 153 -18.90 10.76 -19.71
N ASP A 154 -18.80 10.71 -21.04
CA ASP A 154 -19.29 9.57 -21.83
C ASP A 154 -18.72 9.55 -23.27
N SER A 155 -18.79 8.39 -23.91
CA SER A 155 -18.28 8.09 -25.27
C SER A 155 -18.80 9.02 -26.36
N THR A 156 -19.89 9.74 -26.12
CA THR A 156 -20.46 10.73 -27.05
C THR A 156 -19.71 12.06 -26.99
N SER A 157 -19.14 12.41 -25.84
CA SER A 157 -18.40 13.66 -25.61
C SER A 157 -17.03 13.64 -26.29
N GLY A 158 -16.24 12.60 -25.99
CA GLY A 158 -14.86 12.45 -26.47
C GLY A 158 -13.89 13.53 -25.96
N CYS A 159 -12.64 13.45 -26.40
CA CYS A 159 -11.54 14.30 -25.92
C CYS A 159 -11.56 15.75 -26.40
N GLY A 160 -12.39 16.08 -27.39
CA GLY A 160 -12.57 17.46 -27.84
C GLY A 160 -13.60 18.24 -27.01
N ALA A 161 -14.30 17.58 -26.08
CA ALA A 161 -15.35 18.21 -25.30
C ALA A 161 -14.77 19.17 -24.25
N SER A 162 -15.50 20.25 -23.97
CA SER A 162 -15.15 21.19 -22.88
C SER A 162 -15.25 20.55 -21.50
N SER A 163 -15.95 19.41 -21.38
CA SER A 163 -16.08 18.59 -20.17
C SER A 163 -14.95 17.56 -20.00
N ALA A 164 -13.98 17.52 -20.93
CA ALA A 164 -12.86 16.60 -20.85
C ALA A 164 -11.78 17.13 -19.89
N THR A 165 -11.18 16.20 -19.15
CA THR A 165 -9.91 16.42 -18.46
C THR A 165 -8.78 15.94 -19.37
N SER A 166 -7.73 16.73 -19.52
CA SER A 166 -6.55 16.36 -20.32
C SER A 166 -5.36 16.08 -19.42
N TYR A 167 -4.49 15.20 -19.88
CA TYR A 167 -3.32 14.74 -19.16
C TYR A 167 -2.11 14.82 -20.10
N GLY A 168 -1.03 15.46 -19.66
CA GLY A 168 0.22 15.58 -20.42
C GLY A 168 1.31 14.71 -19.83
N TYR A 169 2.24 14.24 -20.67
CA TYR A 169 3.40 13.43 -20.27
C TYR A 169 4.68 14.01 -20.87
N ASP A 170 5.81 13.78 -20.22
CA ASP A 170 7.13 14.00 -20.80
C ASP A 170 7.56 12.81 -21.69
N GLY A 171 8.68 12.97 -22.40
CA GLY A 171 9.19 11.91 -23.28
C GLY A 171 9.70 10.65 -22.56
N ALA A 172 9.73 10.64 -21.22
CA ALA A 172 10.08 9.50 -20.39
C ALA A 172 8.85 8.91 -19.67
N GLY A 173 7.65 9.35 -20.05
CA GLY A 173 6.37 8.83 -19.57
C GLY A 173 5.98 9.28 -18.16
N GLY A 174 6.57 10.36 -17.65
CA GLY A 174 6.14 11.02 -16.42
C GLY A 174 4.96 11.98 -16.70
N LEU A 175 3.88 11.87 -15.93
CA LEU A 175 2.72 12.76 -16.01
C LEU A 175 3.13 14.19 -15.66
N THR A 176 3.09 15.12 -16.62
CA THR A 176 3.51 16.53 -16.46
C THR A 176 2.36 17.49 -16.19
N SER A 177 1.12 17.13 -16.53
CA SER A 177 -0.04 17.96 -16.24
C SER A 177 -1.33 17.17 -16.15
N ILE A 178 -2.26 17.69 -15.34
CA ILE A 178 -3.68 17.35 -15.38
C ILE A 178 -4.39 18.68 -15.55
N ASN A 179 -5.30 18.79 -16.51
CA ASN A 179 -6.12 19.99 -16.70
C ASN A 179 -7.58 19.61 -16.67
N ALA A 180 -8.27 20.00 -15.61
CA ALA A 180 -9.71 19.87 -15.47
C ALA A 180 -10.47 20.60 -16.61
N PRO A 181 -11.75 20.26 -16.82
CA PRO A 181 -12.61 20.87 -17.84
C PRO A 181 -12.52 22.40 -17.90
N GLY A 182 -12.15 22.94 -19.07
CA GLY A 182 -12.05 24.39 -19.30
C GLY A 182 -10.83 25.07 -18.66
N THR A 183 -9.87 24.32 -18.13
CA THR A 183 -8.61 24.83 -17.57
C THR A 183 -7.41 24.42 -18.42
N SER A 184 -6.31 25.16 -18.31
CA SER A 184 -5.04 24.88 -19.01
C SER A 184 -3.83 24.83 -18.07
N SER A 185 -4.05 24.93 -16.77
CA SER A 185 -2.99 25.05 -15.75
C SER A 185 -3.54 24.63 -14.36
N ASP A 186 -4.06 23.41 -14.26
CA ASP A 186 -4.62 22.89 -13.01
C ASP A 186 -3.50 22.27 -12.16
N TYR A 187 -3.05 21.06 -12.48
CA TYR A 187 -1.83 20.49 -11.92
C TYR A 187 -0.67 20.52 -12.91
N SER A 188 0.54 20.80 -12.42
CA SER A 188 1.77 20.51 -13.16
C SER A 188 2.81 19.79 -12.31
N PHE A 189 3.62 18.97 -12.97
CA PHE A 189 4.64 18.12 -12.35
C PHE A 189 5.95 18.25 -13.12
N ALA A 190 7.07 18.17 -12.42
CA ALA A 190 8.39 18.12 -13.04
C ALA A 190 9.17 16.91 -12.55
N TYR A 191 9.93 16.30 -13.46
CA TYR A 191 10.79 15.16 -13.19
C TYR A 191 12.24 15.49 -13.50
N ASP A 192 13.17 14.87 -12.78
CA ASP A 192 14.58 14.88 -13.17
C ASP A 192 14.93 13.74 -14.14
N ALA A 193 16.20 13.64 -14.53
CA ALA A 193 16.67 12.62 -15.48
C ALA A 193 16.57 11.18 -14.94
N LYS A 194 16.29 10.98 -13.64
CA LYS A 194 16.08 9.69 -13.00
C LYS A 194 14.59 9.40 -12.80
N GLN A 195 13.71 10.20 -13.39
CA GLN A 195 12.26 10.15 -13.20
C GLN A 195 11.81 10.41 -11.76
N GLN A 196 12.60 11.15 -10.97
CA GLN A 196 12.18 11.62 -9.65
C GLN A 196 11.28 12.86 -9.80
N THR A 197 10.07 12.85 -9.24
CA THR A 197 9.14 13.99 -9.15
C THR A 197 9.78 15.06 -8.29
N THR A 198 10.34 16.09 -8.92
CA THR A 198 11.07 17.19 -8.27
C THR A 198 10.17 18.35 -7.91
N SER A 199 8.99 18.47 -8.53
CA SER A 199 8.02 19.48 -8.13
C SER A 199 6.58 19.12 -8.49
N ILE A 200 5.66 19.64 -7.67
CA ILE A 200 4.22 19.60 -7.87
C ILE A 200 3.72 21.04 -7.78
N THR A 201 2.90 21.48 -8.74
CA THR A 201 2.19 22.77 -8.65
C THR A 201 0.69 22.49 -8.65
N PRO A 202 0.03 22.57 -7.47
CA PRO A 202 -1.42 22.41 -7.38
C PRO A 202 -2.19 23.60 -7.98
N PRO A 203 -3.49 23.42 -8.27
CA PRO A 203 -4.34 24.48 -8.82
C PRO A 203 -4.36 25.73 -7.95
N GLY A 204 -4.09 26.88 -8.59
CA GLY A 204 -4.10 28.19 -7.91
C GLY A 204 -3.07 28.34 -6.78
N SER A 205 -2.11 27.41 -6.66
CA SER A 205 -1.13 27.35 -5.58
C SER A 205 0.29 27.53 -6.10
N SER A 206 1.22 27.83 -5.20
CA SER A 206 2.64 27.89 -5.53
C SER A 206 3.22 26.50 -5.78
N GLN A 207 4.28 26.43 -6.59
CA GLN A 207 5.06 25.21 -6.76
C GLN A 207 5.63 24.73 -5.42
N VAL A 208 5.52 23.42 -5.19
CA VAL A 208 6.08 22.67 -4.07
C VAL A 208 7.23 21.82 -4.59
N SER A 209 8.43 22.01 -4.04
CA SER A 209 9.61 21.24 -4.42
C SER A 209 9.74 19.97 -3.58
N LEU A 210 10.14 18.87 -4.22
CA LEU A 210 10.40 17.59 -3.61
C LEU A 210 11.87 17.22 -3.75
N SER A 211 12.46 16.58 -2.74
CA SER A 211 13.82 16.05 -2.80
C SER A 211 13.92 14.67 -2.18
N TYR A 212 14.81 13.84 -2.71
CA TYR A 212 14.96 12.44 -2.32
C TYR A 212 16.38 12.18 -1.84
N GLN A 213 16.53 11.18 -0.97
CA GLN A 213 17.84 10.78 -0.46
C GLN A 213 18.67 10.07 -1.52
N ASP A 214 18.02 9.23 -2.31
CA ASP A 214 18.66 8.23 -3.17
C ASP A 214 18.39 8.55 -4.65
N ALA A 215 18.94 7.73 -5.55
CA ALA A 215 18.70 7.86 -6.99
C ALA A 215 17.30 7.40 -7.44
N ASN A 216 16.56 6.77 -6.54
CA ASN A 216 15.18 6.33 -6.72
C ASN A 216 14.23 7.24 -5.90
N GLN A 217 12.92 7.04 -5.98
CA GLN A 217 11.95 7.89 -5.28
C GLN A 217 11.52 7.34 -3.91
N VAL A 218 12.04 6.19 -3.47
CA VAL A 218 11.63 5.53 -2.22
C VAL A 218 11.65 6.49 -1.03
N ARG A 219 12.78 7.19 -0.80
CA ARG A 219 12.98 8.07 0.36
C ARG A 219 12.85 9.54 -0.01
N LEU A 220 11.62 10.06 0.03
CA LEU A 220 11.31 11.49 -0.07
C LEU A 220 11.76 12.17 1.22
N ILE A 221 12.71 13.10 1.17
CA ILE A 221 13.29 13.78 2.34
C ILE A 221 12.67 15.15 2.59
N THR A 222 12.25 15.87 1.55
CA THR A 222 11.54 17.15 1.71
C THR A 222 10.39 17.29 0.73
N GLU A 223 9.32 17.95 1.16
CA GLU A 223 8.20 18.40 0.32
C GLU A 223 7.78 19.79 0.78
N GLY A 224 8.15 20.80 0.00
CA GLY A 224 7.91 22.21 0.36
C GLY A 224 8.48 22.58 1.73
N SER A 225 7.59 22.76 2.71
CA SER A 225 7.96 23.14 4.07
C SER A 225 8.13 21.96 5.03
N LEU A 226 7.93 20.73 4.56
CA LEU A 226 8.04 19.51 5.35
C LEU A 226 9.36 18.80 5.06
N ARG A 227 9.87 18.12 6.09
CA ARG A 227 10.92 17.10 6.02
C ARG A 227 10.41 15.77 6.54
N TYR A 228 10.95 14.71 5.98
CA TYR A 228 10.57 13.33 6.26
C TYR A 228 11.80 12.58 6.77
N GLY A 229 11.59 11.73 7.77
CA GLY A 229 12.62 10.84 8.32
C GLY A 229 12.30 9.38 8.03
N TYR A 230 13.32 8.56 7.89
CA TYR A 230 13.21 7.12 7.62
C TYR A 230 14.10 6.32 8.56
N ASN A 231 13.69 5.09 8.82
CA ASN A 231 14.52 4.03 9.37
C ASN A 231 14.38 2.78 8.49
N LEU A 232 14.98 1.65 8.92
CA LEU A 232 14.95 0.40 8.16
C LEU A 232 13.54 -0.17 7.93
N LEU A 233 12.54 0.27 8.71
CA LEU A 233 11.15 -0.19 8.63
C LEU A 233 10.28 0.76 7.77
N GLY A 234 10.84 1.87 7.27
CA GLY A 234 10.15 2.84 6.41
C GLY A 234 10.14 4.25 6.98
N GLN A 235 9.18 5.07 6.53
CA GLN A 235 9.04 6.45 6.99
C GLN A 235 8.71 6.48 8.48
N SER A 236 9.56 7.15 9.26
CA SER A 236 9.53 7.19 10.71
C SER A 236 9.08 8.54 11.28
N SER A 237 9.13 9.62 10.50
CA SER A 237 8.68 10.94 10.96
C SER A 237 8.34 11.92 9.85
N VAL A 238 7.51 12.90 10.16
CA VAL A 238 7.25 14.11 9.36
C VAL A 238 7.39 15.32 10.29
N ALA A 239 8.10 16.36 9.85
CA ALA A 239 8.28 17.57 10.64
C ALA A 239 8.39 18.82 9.75
N PRO A 240 8.17 20.02 10.29
CA PRO A 240 8.50 21.26 9.60
C PRO A 240 10.00 21.39 9.32
N ASN A 241 10.37 22.01 8.21
CA ASN A 241 11.76 22.36 7.87
C ASN A 241 12.35 23.42 8.83
N SER A 242 11.49 24.17 9.51
CA SER A 242 11.90 25.21 10.47
C SER A 242 12.33 24.66 11.85
N GLY A 243 12.21 23.35 12.11
CA GLY A 243 12.68 22.76 13.36
C GLY A 243 12.12 21.36 13.69
N THR A 244 12.10 21.02 14.98
CA THR A 244 11.56 19.76 15.51
C THR A 244 10.24 19.93 16.25
N ALA A 245 9.80 21.17 16.48
CA ALA A 245 8.46 21.44 16.99
C ALA A 245 7.42 20.94 15.98
N ASN A 246 6.31 20.39 16.48
CA ASN A 246 5.24 19.82 15.65
C ASN A 246 5.68 18.62 14.80
N THR A 247 6.57 17.78 15.35
CA THR A 247 6.99 16.53 14.70
C THR A 247 5.95 15.44 14.97
N THR A 248 5.55 14.78 13.89
CA THR A 248 4.82 13.53 13.93
C THR A 248 5.80 12.38 13.73
N THR A 249 5.70 11.34 14.54
CA THR A 249 6.52 10.11 14.42
C THR A 249 5.64 8.88 14.26
N PHE A 250 6.12 7.89 13.51
CA PHE A 250 5.40 6.65 13.25
C PHE A 250 6.14 5.46 13.84
N ALA A 251 5.43 4.63 14.60
CA ALA A 251 5.95 3.34 15.04
C ALA A 251 5.50 2.24 14.08
N ARG A 252 6.41 1.33 13.78
CA ARG A 252 6.18 0.16 12.92
C ARG A 252 6.65 -1.10 13.62
N ASP A 253 6.03 -2.22 13.27
CA ASP A 253 6.51 -3.53 13.72
C ASP A 253 7.71 -4.03 12.90
N ASN A 254 8.22 -5.21 13.26
CA ASN A 254 9.37 -5.82 12.59
C ASN A 254 9.10 -6.23 11.14
N MET A 255 7.86 -6.10 10.67
CA MET A 255 7.43 -6.36 9.31
C MET A 255 7.29 -5.05 8.51
N GLY A 256 7.39 -3.89 9.17
CA GLY A 256 7.18 -2.59 8.54
C GLY A 256 5.73 -2.11 8.56
N THR A 257 4.80 -2.88 9.16
CA THR A 257 3.39 -2.46 9.29
C THR A 257 3.29 -1.28 10.24
N LEU A 258 2.52 -0.25 9.86
CA LEU A 258 2.18 0.88 10.73
C LEU A 258 1.42 0.41 11.97
N VAL A 259 1.84 0.89 13.14
CA VAL A 259 1.17 0.57 14.42
C VAL A 259 0.57 1.83 15.03
N GLU A 260 1.32 2.92 15.00
CA GLU A 260 1.02 4.12 15.78
C GLU A 260 1.54 5.37 15.07
N GLU A 261 0.80 6.47 15.23
CA GLU A 261 1.25 7.83 14.99
C GLU A 261 1.24 8.60 16.30
N ARG A 262 2.39 9.21 16.63
CA ARG A 262 2.53 10.15 17.74
C ARG A 262 2.73 11.55 17.22
N VAL A 263 1.81 12.44 17.61
CA VAL A 263 1.81 13.85 17.23
C VAL A 263 2.30 14.68 18.41
N ALA A 264 3.55 15.16 18.32
CA ALA A 264 4.05 16.13 19.29
C ALA A 264 3.60 17.53 18.86
N GLN A 265 3.09 18.34 19.80
CA GLN A 265 2.74 19.74 19.54
C GLN A 265 3.50 20.66 20.51
N SER A 266 4.01 21.78 19.99
CA SER A 266 4.74 22.74 20.82
C SER A 266 3.89 23.24 22.00
N GLY A 267 4.40 23.06 23.21
CA GLY A 267 3.72 23.50 24.44
C GLY A 267 2.61 22.58 24.95
N SER A 268 2.42 21.40 24.36
CA SER A 268 1.42 20.40 24.75
C SER A 268 2.07 19.03 24.94
N SER A 269 1.38 18.14 25.68
CA SER A 269 1.71 16.72 25.67
C SER A 269 1.46 16.14 24.27
N ALA A 270 2.25 15.14 23.90
CA ALA A 270 2.02 14.40 22.68
C ALA A 270 0.69 13.63 22.75
N VAL A 271 0.09 13.39 21.58
CA VAL A 271 -1.14 12.62 21.42
C VAL A 271 -0.85 11.44 20.52
N HIS A 272 -1.43 10.28 20.82
CA HIS A 272 -1.23 9.06 20.05
C HIS A 272 -2.50 8.63 19.31
N TYR A 273 -2.29 8.07 18.13
CA TYR A 273 -3.30 7.42 17.31
C TYR A 273 -2.80 6.05 16.88
N TYR A 274 -3.67 5.05 16.94
CA TYR A 274 -3.34 3.67 16.60
C TYR A 274 -4.10 3.23 15.35
N TYR A 275 -3.36 2.69 14.38
CA TYR A 275 -3.88 2.37 13.05
C TYR A 275 -4.65 1.04 13.03
N LEU A 276 -5.79 1.05 12.34
CA LEU A 276 -6.64 -0.12 12.08
C LEU A 276 -6.66 -0.40 10.58
N PHE A 277 -6.65 -1.67 10.17
CA PHE A 277 -6.52 -2.07 8.76
C PHE A 277 -7.61 -3.03 8.28
N ASP A 278 -7.88 -3.02 6.97
CA ASP A 278 -8.64 -4.08 6.30
C ASP A 278 -7.73 -5.26 5.88
N SER A 279 -8.29 -6.25 5.17
CA SER A 279 -7.54 -7.41 4.67
C SER A 279 -6.48 -7.07 3.61
N LEU A 280 -6.59 -5.90 2.96
CA LEU A 280 -5.63 -5.42 1.97
C LEU A 280 -4.44 -4.69 2.65
N GLY A 281 -4.63 -4.25 3.89
CA GLY A 281 -3.69 -3.39 4.60
C GLY A 281 -3.99 -1.89 4.43
N SER A 282 -5.17 -1.52 3.91
CA SER A 282 -5.61 -0.12 3.88
C SER A 282 -5.95 0.36 5.27
N VAL A 283 -5.62 1.61 5.59
CA VAL A 283 -6.03 2.25 6.85
C VAL A 283 -7.54 2.46 6.84
N ILE A 284 -8.27 1.78 7.71
CA ILE A 284 -9.73 1.92 7.82
C ILE A 284 -10.15 2.71 9.07
N GLY A 285 -9.24 2.98 9.99
CA GLY A 285 -9.56 3.79 11.16
C GLY A 285 -8.36 4.10 12.04
N LEU A 286 -8.58 5.02 12.97
CA LEU A 286 -7.63 5.45 13.98
C LEU A 286 -8.33 5.41 15.34
N THR A 287 -7.67 4.88 16.36
CA THR A 287 -8.15 5.03 17.74
C THR A 287 -7.23 5.97 18.51
N ASN A 288 -7.81 6.90 19.28
CA ASN A 288 -7.04 7.85 20.08
C ASN A 288 -6.61 7.25 21.42
N ASP A 289 -5.89 8.03 22.25
CA ASP A 289 -5.45 7.64 23.59
C ASP A 289 -6.56 7.13 24.53
N SER A 290 -7.81 7.55 24.30
CA SER A 290 -8.97 7.08 25.08
C SER A 290 -9.58 5.78 24.56
N GLY A 291 -9.03 5.20 23.49
CA GLY A 291 -9.56 4.02 22.82
C GLY A 291 -10.81 4.29 21.98
N ASN A 292 -11.10 5.56 21.69
CA ASN A 292 -12.23 5.95 20.85
C ASN A 292 -11.81 6.05 19.39
N LEU A 293 -12.70 5.65 18.48
CA LEU A 293 -12.53 5.82 17.05
C LEU A 293 -12.55 7.32 16.70
N VAL A 294 -11.51 7.80 16.03
CA VAL A 294 -11.44 9.18 15.52
C VAL A 294 -12.62 9.44 14.58
N GLY A 295 -13.29 10.58 14.73
CA GLY A 295 -14.49 10.91 13.94
C GLY A 295 -15.73 10.05 14.20
N GLY A 296 -15.63 8.98 15.01
CA GLY A 296 -16.71 8.04 15.26
C GLY A 296 -17.10 7.18 14.05
N THR A 297 -16.28 7.16 12.99
CA THR A 297 -16.51 6.37 11.76
C THR A 297 -15.18 5.90 11.17
N THR A 298 -15.24 5.13 10.08
CA THR A 298 -14.09 4.55 9.37
C THR A 298 -13.79 5.29 8.08
N TYR A 299 -12.57 5.17 7.57
CA TYR A 299 -12.28 5.50 6.17
C TYR A 299 -13.03 4.53 5.24
N ARG A 300 -13.40 5.01 4.05
CA ARG A 300 -13.90 4.17 2.95
C ARG A 300 -13.23 4.55 1.65
N TYR A 301 -13.04 3.53 0.81
CA TYR A 301 -12.39 3.63 -0.48
C TYR A 301 -13.25 2.99 -1.56
N GLU A 302 -13.26 3.60 -2.74
CA GLU A 302 -13.63 2.89 -3.98
C GLU A 302 -12.65 1.73 -4.22
N PRO A 303 -12.98 0.76 -5.09
CA PRO A 303 -12.13 -0.40 -5.31
C PRO A 303 -10.68 -0.09 -5.73
N TYR A 304 -10.46 1.01 -6.45
CA TYR A 304 -9.13 1.49 -6.87
C TYR A 304 -8.52 2.53 -5.92
N GLY A 305 -9.02 2.63 -4.68
CA GLY A 305 -8.39 3.40 -3.62
C GLY A 305 -8.82 4.86 -3.50
N LYS A 306 -9.72 5.36 -4.36
CA LYS A 306 -10.26 6.72 -4.19
C LYS A 306 -11.04 6.80 -2.88
N MET A 307 -10.62 7.67 -1.96
CA MET A 307 -11.27 7.85 -0.67
C MET A 307 -12.66 8.49 -0.83
N THR A 308 -13.67 7.89 -0.22
CA THR A 308 -15.06 8.38 -0.24
C THR A 308 -15.55 8.84 1.13
N GLU A 309 -14.94 8.33 2.21
CA GLU A 309 -15.18 8.79 3.58
C GLU A 309 -13.83 8.98 4.29
N ASP A 310 -13.70 10.12 4.98
CA ASP A 310 -12.54 10.46 5.80
C ASP A 310 -13.02 10.89 7.20
N PRO A 311 -12.79 10.07 8.25
CA PRO A 311 -13.18 10.38 9.62
C PRO A 311 -12.39 11.53 10.25
N THR A 312 -11.31 11.99 9.62
CA THR A 312 -10.51 13.12 10.13
C THR A 312 -11.02 14.47 9.67
N GLN A 313 -11.88 14.51 8.64
CA GLN A 313 -12.50 15.75 8.18
C GLN A 313 -13.25 16.47 9.31
N GLY A 314 -12.91 17.74 9.52
CA GLY A 314 -13.48 18.55 10.61
C GLY A 314 -12.90 18.28 11.99
N THR A 315 -11.89 17.41 12.11
CA THR A 315 -11.12 17.17 13.33
C THR A 315 -9.77 17.90 13.30
N SER A 316 -9.04 17.89 14.41
CA SER A 316 -7.64 18.34 14.46
C SER A 316 -6.64 17.23 14.09
N VAL A 317 -7.12 16.04 13.80
CA VAL A 317 -6.28 14.88 13.44
C VAL A 317 -5.91 15.00 11.97
N SER A 318 -4.64 14.79 11.64
CA SER A 318 -4.15 14.71 10.27
C SER A 318 -3.46 13.37 10.11
N ASN A 319 -3.97 12.53 9.22
CA ASN A 319 -3.38 11.23 8.93
C ASN A 319 -2.89 11.19 7.48
N PRO A 320 -1.59 10.97 7.25
CA PRO A 320 -1.05 10.91 5.91
C PRO A 320 -1.10 9.50 5.29
N TRP A 321 -1.74 8.51 5.91
CA TRP A 321 -1.76 7.12 5.41
C TRP A 321 -3.17 6.66 5.05
N GLY A 322 -3.33 5.95 3.93
CA GLY A 322 -4.66 5.55 3.45
C GLY A 322 -4.70 4.18 2.79
N PHE A 323 -5.23 4.14 1.56
CA PHE A 323 -5.41 2.95 0.77
C PHE A 323 -4.10 2.14 0.65
N ALA A 324 -4.16 0.84 0.93
CA ALA A 324 -3.01 -0.07 0.96
C ALA A 324 -1.80 0.46 1.77
N ALA A 325 -2.05 1.26 2.81
CA ALA A 325 -1.04 1.97 3.60
C ALA A 325 -0.11 2.88 2.79
N GLY A 326 -0.55 3.38 1.64
CA GLY A 326 0.15 4.40 0.86
C GLY A 326 0.14 5.75 1.57
N LEU A 327 1.23 6.52 1.41
CA LEU A 327 1.32 7.88 1.92
C LEU A 327 0.48 8.79 1.03
N ASN A 328 -0.63 9.33 1.53
CA ASN A 328 -1.44 10.30 0.83
C ASN A 328 -0.71 11.64 0.74
N ASP A 329 -0.35 12.04 -0.46
CA ASP A 329 0.24 13.33 -0.73
C ASP A 329 -0.82 14.43 -0.60
N SER A 330 -0.61 15.30 0.39
CA SER A 330 -1.48 16.43 0.68
C SER A 330 -1.62 17.44 -0.48
N GLN A 331 -0.68 17.45 -1.43
CA GLN A 331 -0.71 18.39 -2.56
C GLN A 331 -1.63 17.93 -3.70
N THR A 332 -1.80 16.62 -3.89
CA THR A 332 -2.51 16.04 -5.05
C THR A 332 -3.64 15.09 -4.66
N GLY A 333 -3.62 14.54 -3.46
CA GLY A 333 -4.45 13.40 -3.05
C GLY A 333 -3.98 12.05 -3.59
N PHE A 334 -2.84 11.99 -4.30
CA PHE A 334 -2.24 10.75 -4.78
C PHE A 334 -1.66 9.94 -3.63
N TYR A 335 -1.46 8.65 -3.85
CA TYR A 335 -0.72 7.80 -2.91
C TYR A 335 0.71 7.61 -3.39
N LYS A 336 1.68 7.96 -2.55
CA LYS A 336 3.08 7.61 -2.76
C LYS A 336 3.33 6.20 -2.22
N PHE A 337 3.73 5.30 -3.12
CA PHE A 337 4.16 3.94 -2.83
C PHE A 337 5.59 3.78 -3.30
N GLY A 338 6.53 3.60 -2.38
CA GLY A 338 7.97 3.48 -2.69
C GLY A 338 8.41 4.41 -3.82
N ASP A 339 8.65 3.84 -4.99
CA ASP A 339 9.19 4.52 -6.17
C ASP A 339 8.21 5.25 -7.06
N ARG A 340 6.90 5.23 -6.81
CA ARG A 340 5.91 5.86 -7.70
C ARG A 340 4.78 6.58 -6.95
N PHE A 341 4.16 7.52 -7.64
CA PHE A 341 2.90 8.13 -7.23
C PHE A 341 1.76 7.46 -7.98
N TYR A 342 0.74 7.05 -7.24
CA TYR A 342 -0.48 6.43 -7.74
C TYR A 342 -1.63 7.44 -7.67
N ASN A 343 -2.24 7.71 -8.82
CA ASN A 343 -3.42 8.55 -8.93
C ASN A 343 -4.69 7.67 -8.82
N PRO A 344 -5.43 7.72 -7.69
CA PRO A 344 -6.63 6.90 -7.50
C PRO A 344 -7.83 7.37 -8.35
N ASP A 345 -7.88 8.63 -8.79
CA ASP A 345 -8.91 9.14 -9.69
C ASP A 345 -8.75 8.59 -11.13
N ALA A 346 -7.50 8.48 -11.58
CA ALA A 346 -7.13 7.90 -12.87
C ALA A 346 -6.90 6.38 -12.81
N MET A 347 -6.85 5.81 -11.60
CA MET A 347 -6.66 4.38 -11.31
C MET A 347 -5.33 3.83 -11.85
N ARG A 348 -4.26 4.63 -11.80
CA ARG A 348 -2.94 4.26 -12.36
C ARG A 348 -1.77 5.05 -11.79
N TRP A 349 -0.57 4.55 -12.05
CA TRP A 349 0.68 5.25 -11.77
C TRP A 349 0.84 6.51 -12.60
N THR A 350 1.55 7.50 -12.06
CA THR A 350 1.89 8.74 -12.76
C THR A 350 3.21 8.67 -13.52
N GLN A 351 3.99 7.60 -13.34
CA GLN A 351 5.21 7.30 -14.08
C GLN A 351 5.17 5.87 -14.61
N MET A 352 5.93 5.61 -15.67
CA MET A 352 6.23 4.23 -16.07
C MET A 352 6.87 3.44 -14.93
N ASP A 353 6.55 2.16 -14.86
CA ASP A 353 7.22 1.21 -13.97
C ASP A 353 8.74 1.21 -14.20
N PRO A 354 9.59 1.40 -13.19
CA PRO A 354 11.03 1.24 -13.39
C PRO A 354 11.42 -0.21 -13.74
N VAL A 355 10.58 -1.21 -13.42
CA VAL A 355 10.80 -2.63 -13.72
C VAL A 355 10.16 -3.00 -15.05
N GLY A 356 10.95 -3.57 -15.96
CA GLY A 356 10.56 -3.92 -17.34
C GLY A 356 9.41 -4.92 -17.48
N GLY A 357 8.95 -5.51 -16.39
CA GLY A 357 8.04 -6.64 -16.35
C GLY A 357 8.69 -7.96 -16.74
N HIS A 358 7.89 -9.03 -16.70
CA HIS A 358 8.30 -10.41 -16.93
C HIS A 358 7.47 -11.03 -18.04
N LEU A 359 8.12 -11.68 -19.02
CA LEU A 359 7.42 -12.37 -20.11
C LEU A 359 6.55 -13.53 -19.63
N SER A 360 6.87 -14.13 -18.49
CA SER A 360 6.06 -15.17 -17.84
C SER A 360 4.80 -14.63 -17.18
N ASN A 361 4.73 -13.33 -16.89
CA ASN A 361 3.54 -12.64 -16.43
C ASN A 361 3.30 -11.37 -17.29
N PRO A 362 2.68 -11.51 -18.48
CA PRO A 362 2.54 -10.41 -19.42
C PRO A 362 1.81 -9.17 -18.88
N MET A 363 1.00 -9.29 -17.82
CA MET A 363 0.36 -8.12 -17.20
C MET A 363 1.38 -7.14 -16.61
N THR A 364 2.53 -7.64 -16.15
CA THR A 364 3.62 -6.81 -15.61
C THR A 364 4.35 -5.99 -16.69
N LEU A 365 4.12 -6.28 -17.98
CA LEU A 365 4.66 -5.48 -19.08
C LEU A 365 3.90 -4.14 -19.25
N HIS A 366 2.70 -4.03 -18.67
CA HIS A 366 1.91 -2.80 -18.71
C HIS A 366 2.45 -1.78 -17.71
N ARG A 367 3.13 -0.74 -18.21
CA ARG A 367 3.98 0.17 -17.42
C ARG A 367 3.23 1.08 -16.44
N TYR A 368 1.91 1.19 -16.55
CA TYR A 368 1.08 2.07 -15.70
C TYR A 368 0.04 1.33 -14.84
N LEU A 369 0.01 0.00 -14.89
CA LEU A 369 -1.06 -0.77 -14.25
C LEU A 369 -0.85 -0.83 -12.73
N TYR A 370 -1.89 -0.56 -11.96
CA TYR A 370 -1.86 -0.78 -10.52
C TYR A 370 -2.37 -2.19 -10.19
N ALA A 371 -1.61 -2.92 -9.36
CA ALA A 371 -2.04 -4.20 -8.77
C ALA A 371 -2.60 -5.24 -9.75
N GLN A 372 -2.11 -5.28 -11.00
CA GLN A 372 -2.61 -6.17 -12.06
C GLN A 372 -4.15 -6.13 -12.24
N ASP A 373 -4.79 -4.97 -12.09
CA ASP A 373 -6.25 -4.80 -12.13
C ASP A 373 -7.04 -5.57 -11.05
N LEU A 374 -6.36 -5.94 -9.96
CA LEU A 374 -6.92 -6.57 -8.77
C LEU A 374 -6.66 -5.72 -7.51
N PRO A 375 -7.06 -4.43 -7.51
CA PRO A 375 -6.72 -3.51 -6.41
C PRO A 375 -7.37 -3.89 -5.07
N ASN A 376 -8.39 -4.74 -5.07
CA ASN A 376 -9.06 -5.21 -3.86
C ASN A 376 -8.46 -6.50 -3.27
N VAL A 377 -7.42 -7.04 -3.91
CA VAL A 377 -6.78 -8.32 -3.51
C VAL A 377 -5.25 -8.21 -3.47
N ILE A 378 -4.66 -7.35 -4.30
CA ILE A 378 -3.22 -7.23 -4.49
C ILE A 378 -2.83 -5.78 -4.25
N THR A 379 -1.65 -5.56 -3.69
CA THR A 379 -1.04 -4.24 -3.52
C THR A 379 0.27 -4.16 -4.28
N ASP A 380 0.76 -2.94 -4.49
CA ASP A 380 2.12 -2.68 -4.94
C ASP A 380 2.77 -1.70 -3.95
N PRO A 381 3.29 -2.21 -2.81
CA PRO A 381 3.76 -1.36 -1.72
C PRO A 381 5.02 -0.57 -2.05
N ASN A 382 5.85 -1.09 -2.97
CA ASN A 382 7.12 -0.49 -3.35
C ASN A 382 7.03 0.36 -4.63
N GLY A 383 5.90 0.30 -5.35
CA GLY A 383 5.72 1.00 -6.62
C GLY A 383 6.62 0.44 -7.72
N ARG A 384 6.91 -0.87 -7.73
CA ARG A 384 7.78 -1.53 -8.73
C ARG A 384 7.27 -2.92 -9.10
N ASP A 385 6.77 -3.66 -8.12
CA ASP A 385 6.31 -5.02 -8.29
C ASP A 385 5.08 -5.25 -7.42
N THR A 386 4.02 -5.79 -8.02
CA THR A 386 2.81 -6.13 -7.29
C THR A 386 3.09 -7.31 -6.38
N THR A 387 2.78 -7.19 -5.10
CA THR A 387 2.81 -8.31 -4.18
C THR A 387 1.41 -8.89 -4.04
N TYR A 388 1.26 -10.17 -4.38
CA TYR A 388 0.04 -10.88 -4.03
C TYR A 388 -0.09 -10.90 -2.51
N CYS A 389 -1.13 -10.28 -1.95
CA CYS A 389 -1.53 -10.51 -0.56
C CYS A 389 -2.17 -11.91 -0.38
N PHE A 390 -1.79 -12.90 -1.21
CA PHE A 390 -2.18 -14.29 -1.03
C PHE A 390 -1.32 -14.93 0.05
N LEU A 391 -1.93 -15.03 1.21
CA LEU A 391 -1.46 -15.66 2.43
C LEU A 391 -1.20 -17.16 2.19
N THR A 392 0.02 -17.52 1.82
CA THR A 392 0.72 -18.56 2.58
C THR A 392 1.56 -17.85 3.64
N PRO A 393 1.98 -18.52 4.72
CA PRO A 393 2.93 -17.95 5.69
C PRO A 393 4.17 -17.29 5.07
N GLU A 394 4.59 -17.77 3.88
CA GLU A 394 5.74 -17.26 3.12
C GLU A 394 5.42 -15.91 2.44
N ASN A 395 4.17 -15.66 2.06
CA ASN A 395 3.77 -14.46 1.32
C ASN A 395 3.23 -13.31 2.19
N TYR A 396 2.74 -13.60 3.41
CA TYR A 396 2.50 -12.54 4.40
C TYR A 396 3.81 -11.86 4.78
N ALA A 397 4.87 -12.67 4.93
CA ALA A 397 6.22 -12.17 5.09
C ALA A 397 6.68 -11.43 3.84
N SER A 398 6.44 -11.94 2.62
CA SER A 398 6.89 -11.26 1.40
C SER A 398 6.24 -9.89 1.12
N CYS A 399 4.98 -9.65 1.51
CA CYS A 399 4.31 -8.34 1.35
C CYS A 399 4.91 -7.25 2.26
N GLN A 400 5.42 -7.68 3.40
CA GLN A 400 6.04 -6.84 4.43
C GLN A 400 7.56 -6.75 4.23
N GLU A 401 8.20 -7.85 3.83
CA GLU A 401 9.59 -7.92 3.40
C GLU A 401 9.81 -7.15 2.10
N SER A 402 8.86 -7.09 1.15
CA SER A 402 9.00 -6.25 -0.05
C SER A 402 9.10 -4.76 0.30
N GLN A 403 8.44 -4.32 1.38
CA GLN A 403 8.59 -2.95 1.91
C GLN A 403 9.96 -2.72 2.55
N THR A 404 10.57 -3.78 3.09
CA THR A 404 11.86 -3.74 3.80
C THR A 404 13.06 -3.96 2.86
N LEU A 405 12.96 -4.86 1.88
CA LEU A 405 13.97 -5.20 0.87
C LEU A 405 14.16 -4.07 -0.15
N ALA A 406 13.08 -3.39 -0.55
CA ALA A 406 13.17 -2.17 -1.36
C ALA A 406 13.99 -1.06 -0.68
N GLN A 407 14.11 -1.09 0.67
CA GLN A 407 14.94 -0.14 1.43
C GLN A 407 16.41 -0.55 1.50
N ILE A 408 16.74 -1.84 1.31
CA ILE A 408 18.11 -2.37 1.36
C ILE A 408 18.82 -2.19 -0.01
N GLU A 409 18.08 -2.25 -1.12
CA GLU A 409 18.62 -1.98 -2.47
C GLU A 409 19.07 -0.52 -2.70
N ALA A 410 18.84 0.38 -1.73
CA ALA A 410 19.22 1.79 -1.79
C ALA A 410 20.68 2.06 -1.39
N GLU A 411 21.41 1.10 -0.83
CA GLU A 411 22.84 1.26 -0.55
C GLU A 411 23.68 0.93 -1.81
N PRO A 412 24.62 1.78 -2.24
CA PRO A 412 25.54 1.40 -3.30
C PRO A 412 26.38 0.21 -2.80
N PHE A 413 26.11 -0.97 -3.34
CA PHE A 413 26.87 -2.18 -3.07
C PHE A 413 28.33 -1.97 -3.51
N ASN A 414 29.21 -1.67 -2.56
CA ASN A 414 30.63 -1.45 -2.82
C ASN A 414 31.37 -2.80 -2.79
N TRP A 415 31.81 -3.24 -3.97
CA TRP A 415 32.54 -4.49 -4.16
C TRP A 415 33.93 -4.54 -3.49
N GLU A 416 34.45 -3.41 -2.98
CA GLU A 416 35.81 -3.34 -2.39
C GLU A 416 35.92 -3.80 -0.93
N GLN A 417 34.82 -4.11 -0.23
CA GLN A 417 34.87 -4.52 1.19
C GLN A 417 34.97 -6.04 1.44
N LEU A 418 35.10 -6.87 0.40
CA LEU A 418 35.18 -8.33 0.54
C LEU A 418 36.60 -8.92 0.62
N GLU A 419 37.68 -8.10 0.61
CA GLU A 419 39.05 -8.64 0.61
C GLU A 419 39.62 -9.07 1.98
N GLU A 420 38.96 -8.85 3.13
CA GLU A 420 39.48 -9.34 4.42
C GLU A 420 38.53 -10.24 5.22
N GLY A 421 37.73 -11.08 4.56
CA GLY A 421 36.82 -11.94 5.31
C GLY A 421 36.20 -13.17 4.64
N VAL A 422 36.80 -13.80 3.62
CA VAL A 422 36.27 -15.07 3.09
C VAL A 422 37.39 -16.05 2.71
N LEU A 423 37.76 -16.91 3.67
CA LEU A 423 38.45 -18.18 3.39
C LEU A 423 37.65 -19.31 4.04
N GLY A 424 36.56 -19.70 3.38
CA GLY A 424 35.77 -20.86 3.78
C GLY A 424 34.37 -20.85 3.19
N CYS A 425 34.24 -21.15 1.90
CA CYS A 425 33.12 -21.86 1.24
C CYS A 425 33.15 -21.60 -0.28
N ILE A 426 34.07 -22.22 -1.01
CA ILE A 426 33.88 -22.47 -2.45
C ILE A 426 34.25 -23.93 -2.70
N GLY A 427 33.24 -24.75 -2.96
CA GLY A 427 33.41 -26.17 -3.26
C GLY A 427 32.10 -26.82 -3.69
N GLY A 428 31.68 -26.58 -4.94
CA GLY A 428 30.75 -27.46 -5.66
C GLY A 428 29.52 -26.76 -6.23
N GLY A 429 29.56 -26.41 -7.52
CA GLY A 429 28.40 -25.87 -8.22
C GLY A 429 28.63 -25.55 -9.69
N LEU A 430 29.17 -26.49 -10.47
CA LEU A 430 29.11 -26.44 -11.94
C LEU A 430 28.94 -27.88 -12.46
N VAL A 431 27.81 -28.15 -13.13
CA VAL A 431 27.63 -28.84 -14.44
C VAL A 431 26.17 -29.29 -14.57
N GLY A 432 25.51 -28.89 -15.66
CA GLY A 432 24.43 -29.69 -16.28
C GLY A 432 23.09 -28.98 -16.51
N ALA A 433 22.99 -28.18 -17.57
CA ALA A 433 21.72 -27.93 -18.27
C ALA A 433 21.80 -28.64 -19.63
N GLU A 434 20.89 -29.60 -19.93
CA GLU A 434 20.45 -29.90 -21.31
C GLU A 434 19.29 -30.93 -21.40
N TYR A 435 18.35 -30.63 -22.31
CA TYR A 435 17.26 -31.42 -22.95
C TYR A 435 16.02 -31.94 -22.17
N GLY A 436 14.84 -31.47 -22.61
CA GLY A 436 13.75 -32.36 -23.07
C GLY A 436 12.42 -32.44 -22.29
N GLU A 437 11.36 -31.94 -22.94
CA GLU A 437 9.95 -32.43 -22.94
C GLU A 437 8.92 -32.10 -21.82
N TYR A 438 7.72 -31.79 -22.31
CA TYR A 438 6.44 -31.50 -21.64
C TYR A 438 5.87 -32.71 -20.86
N VAL A 439 5.14 -32.44 -19.75
CA VAL A 439 3.82 -33.00 -19.33
C VAL A 439 3.46 -32.48 -17.91
N PRO A 440 2.16 -32.34 -17.53
CA PRO A 440 1.65 -31.25 -16.69
C PRO A 440 1.43 -31.57 -15.20
N ILE A 441 1.39 -30.51 -14.38
CA ILE A 441 0.77 -30.31 -13.05
C ILE A 441 0.82 -31.50 -12.06
N ALA A 442 1.58 -31.35 -10.96
CA ALA A 442 1.13 -31.51 -9.57
C ALA A 442 2.33 -31.49 -8.59
N GLY A 443 2.24 -30.71 -7.51
CA GLY A 443 2.95 -30.97 -6.26
C GLY A 443 4.44 -30.61 -6.16
N GLU A 444 4.71 -29.72 -5.21
CA GLU A 444 5.93 -29.60 -4.38
C GLU A 444 7.23 -28.97 -4.95
N ALA A 445 7.67 -27.95 -4.22
CA ALA A 445 9.03 -27.48 -3.90
C ALA A 445 10.11 -27.54 -5.00
N THR A 446 10.52 -26.38 -5.49
CA THR A 446 11.77 -26.23 -6.24
C THR A 446 12.98 -26.04 -5.29
N PRO A 447 14.10 -26.74 -5.50
CA PRO A 447 15.25 -26.78 -4.58
C PRO A 447 16.22 -25.58 -4.72
N LEU A 448 15.70 -24.40 -5.09
CA LEU A 448 16.53 -23.19 -5.27
C LEU A 448 16.35 -22.16 -4.12
N ALA A 449 15.36 -22.34 -3.25
CA ALA A 449 15.14 -21.48 -2.07
C ALA A 449 16.02 -21.84 -0.86
N GLY A 450 16.64 -23.03 -0.85
CA GLY A 450 17.43 -23.51 0.31
C GLY A 450 18.86 -22.96 0.39
N ALA A 451 19.44 -22.46 -0.71
CA ALA A 451 20.86 -22.08 -0.75
C ALA A 451 21.13 -20.64 -0.27
N LEU A 452 20.15 -19.73 -0.30
CA LEU A 452 20.31 -18.37 0.25
C LEU A 452 19.89 -18.25 1.73
N ALA A 453 18.99 -19.11 2.22
CA ALA A 453 18.56 -19.08 3.63
C ALA A 453 19.64 -19.60 4.61
N GLY A 454 20.60 -20.40 4.15
CA GLY A 454 21.64 -20.99 5.01
C GLY A 454 22.78 -20.05 5.41
N CYS A 455 23.05 -18.99 4.62
CA CYS A 455 24.22 -18.12 4.88
C CYS A 455 23.93 -16.93 5.81
N LEU A 456 22.66 -16.56 6.06
CA LEU A 456 22.33 -15.47 6.99
C LEU A 456 22.01 -15.93 8.43
N VAL A 457 21.67 -17.20 8.64
CA VAL A 457 21.20 -17.70 9.95
C VAL A 457 22.35 -18.20 10.85
N GLY A 458 23.54 -18.45 10.29
CA GLY A 458 24.69 -18.96 11.07
C GLY A 458 25.56 -17.90 11.77
N GLY A 459 25.35 -16.61 11.50
CA GLY A 459 26.29 -15.55 11.90
C GLY A 459 25.84 -14.62 13.04
N THR A 460 24.57 -14.68 13.48
CA THR A 460 24.01 -13.66 14.40
C THR A 460 23.47 -14.23 15.72
N SER A 461 23.63 -15.52 15.99
CA SER A 461 23.06 -16.15 17.19
C SER A 461 23.78 -15.84 18.52
N GLU A 462 24.74 -14.93 18.59
CA GLU A 462 25.43 -14.60 19.85
C GLU A 462 25.49 -13.10 20.22
N ALA A 463 24.79 -12.20 19.53
CA ALA A 463 24.95 -10.76 19.81
C ALA A 463 23.66 -9.93 19.87
N ILE A 464 22.52 -10.46 20.31
CA ILE A 464 21.37 -9.61 20.67
C ILE A 464 20.68 -10.14 21.93
N THR A 465 21.35 -9.98 23.07
CA THR A 465 20.67 -9.89 24.37
C THR A 465 20.97 -8.52 24.95
N GLY A 466 19.99 -7.62 24.88
CA GLY A 466 19.95 -6.36 25.61
C GLY A 466 20.74 -5.22 24.99
N VAL A 467 20.05 -4.35 24.23
CA VAL A 467 20.54 -2.99 23.95
C VAL A 467 19.54 -2.00 24.53
N ASN A 468 19.99 -1.33 25.60
CA ASN A 468 19.38 -0.12 26.16
C ASN A 468 19.68 1.04 25.22
N ILE A 469 18.66 1.76 24.76
CA ILE A 469 18.80 2.99 23.98
C ILE A 469 18.65 4.17 24.95
N LEU A 470 19.74 4.78 25.40
CA LEU A 470 19.73 6.15 25.92
C LEU A 470 21.06 6.88 25.68
N ASP A 471 20.87 8.15 25.30
CA ASP A 471 21.73 9.35 25.46
C ASP A 471 22.50 9.88 24.23
N PRO A 472 22.04 11.01 23.64
CA PRO A 472 22.82 11.82 22.71
C PRO A 472 23.46 13.00 23.45
N THR A 473 24.72 12.87 23.91
CA THR A 473 25.55 14.03 24.23
C THR A 473 27.02 13.90 23.79
N SER A 474 27.36 14.71 22.77
CA SER A 474 28.65 15.41 22.56
C SER A 474 29.86 14.66 21.98
N PRO A 475 30.81 15.36 21.32
CA PRO A 475 30.80 16.71 20.72
C PRO A 475 30.72 16.73 19.18
#